data_AF-A0A2A3IVR0-F1
#
_entry.id   AF-A0A2A3IVR0-F1
#
_cell.length_a   1.000
_cell.length_b   1.000
_cell.length_c   1.000
_cell.angle_alpha   90.00
_cell.angle_beta   90.00
_cell.angle_gamma   90.00
#
_symmetry.space_group_name_H-M   'P 1'
#
loop_
_entity.id
_entity.type
_entity.pdbx_description
1 polymer ?
#
loop_
_entity_poly.entity_id
_entity_poly.type
_entity_poly.pdbx_seq_one_letter_code
_entity_poly.pdbx_strand_id
1 'polypeptide(L)'
;MTQVTDQIQPNLRGGRSDTASRTPQAGPAASLTESVTAYIPTEVVAAYVAVIGLLQQPVDHSRVPDWVVFWAFLCISPLAVWLGLARQERSKGLPLPVHPQSWPAHTWFNLIAATASFALWGFSLPETPFQDFGWYKSGYGTGALVIGTLLLGLVSPLFQWDAEARRSLSAAVQPEEA
;
A
#
# COMPACT_ATOMS: atom_id res chain seq x y z
N MET A 1 13.21 -5.86 -83.83
CA MET A 1 14.24 -6.16 -82.81
C MET A 1 13.86 -5.41 -81.55
N THR A 2 13.19 -6.07 -80.59
CA THR A 2 13.77 -6.62 -79.33
C THR A 2 14.30 -5.50 -78.41
N GLN A 3 13.91 -5.31 -77.15
CA GLN A 3 13.17 -6.13 -76.20
C GLN A 3 12.34 -5.28 -75.22
N VAL A 4 11.22 -5.87 -74.80
CA VAL A 4 10.45 -5.63 -73.59
C VAL A 4 11.19 -6.23 -72.39
N THR A 5 11.33 -5.49 -71.29
CA THR A 5 11.67 -5.98 -69.94
C THR A 5 11.22 -4.87 -68.99
N ASP A 6 10.02 -4.87 -68.41
CA ASP A 6 9.43 -5.81 -67.43
C ASP A 6 10.32 -6.02 -66.19
N GLN A 7 10.22 -5.08 -65.25
CA GLN A 7 10.61 -5.27 -63.85
C GLN A 7 9.49 -4.76 -62.96
N ILE A 8 8.47 -5.59 -62.84
CA ILE A 8 7.57 -5.66 -61.69
C ILE A 8 8.43 -6.08 -60.49
N GLN A 9 8.62 -5.18 -59.52
CA GLN A 9 8.88 -5.61 -58.15
C GLN A 9 7.60 -5.44 -57.33
N PRO A 10 7.04 -6.54 -56.80
CA PRO A 10 5.86 -6.50 -55.96
C PRO A 10 6.22 -5.82 -54.64
N ASN A 11 5.51 -4.74 -54.36
CA ASN A 11 5.47 -4.09 -53.06
C ASN A 11 5.00 -5.14 -52.03
N LEU A 12 5.97 -5.77 -51.35
CA LEU A 12 5.72 -6.63 -50.22
C LEU A 12 5.11 -5.76 -49.13
N ARG A 13 3.79 -5.71 -49.17
CA ARG A 13 2.88 -5.27 -48.12
C ARG A 13 3.18 -6.13 -46.90
N GLY A 14 4.25 -5.78 -46.19
CA GLY A 14 4.55 -6.27 -44.87
C GLY A 14 3.29 -6.00 -44.05
N GLY A 15 2.61 -7.09 -43.71
CA GLY A 15 1.50 -7.06 -42.78
C GLY A 15 2.00 -6.33 -41.55
N ARG A 16 1.56 -5.08 -41.41
CA ARG A 16 1.61 -4.36 -40.16
C ARG A 16 0.81 -5.25 -39.23
N SER A 17 1.50 -6.07 -38.46
CA SER A 17 0.94 -6.69 -37.29
C SER A 17 0.56 -5.50 -36.42
N ASP A 18 -0.69 -5.09 -36.56
CA ASP A 18 -1.43 -4.37 -35.55
C ASP A 18 -1.54 -5.33 -34.37
N THR A 19 -0.40 -5.65 -33.74
CA THR A 19 -0.33 -5.91 -32.32
C THR A 19 -0.73 -4.60 -31.67
N ALA A 20 -2.04 -4.34 -31.71
CA ALA A 20 -2.71 -3.49 -30.77
C ALA A 20 -2.18 -3.92 -29.41
N SER A 21 -1.31 -3.09 -28.85
CA SER A 21 -0.90 -3.13 -27.47
C SER A 21 -2.18 -3.03 -26.65
N ARG A 22 -2.87 -4.16 -26.44
CA ARG A 22 -3.86 -4.30 -25.40
C ARG A 22 -3.05 -4.16 -24.12
N THR A 23 -2.89 -2.93 -23.66
CA THR A 23 -2.52 -2.66 -22.28
C THR A 23 -3.46 -3.54 -21.45
N PRO A 24 -2.95 -4.50 -20.67
CA PRO A 24 -3.82 -5.37 -19.87
C PRO A 24 -4.69 -4.46 -19.02
N GLN A 25 -5.98 -4.39 -19.34
CA GLN A 25 -6.95 -3.63 -18.59
C GLN A 25 -7.03 -4.33 -17.24
N ALA A 26 -6.30 -3.80 -16.26
CA ALA A 26 -6.21 -4.35 -14.92
C ALA A 26 -7.64 -4.45 -14.38
N GLY A 27 -8.13 -5.69 -14.25
CA GLY A 27 -9.49 -5.93 -13.76
C GLY A 27 -9.65 -5.44 -12.31
N PRO A 28 -10.89 -5.30 -11.81
CA PRO A 28 -11.17 -4.83 -10.44
C PRO A 28 -10.43 -5.59 -9.32
N ALA A 29 -10.04 -6.85 -9.56
CA ALA A 29 -9.23 -7.63 -8.62
C ALA A 29 -7.76 -7.15 -8.52
N ALA A 30 -7.19 -6.63 -9.60
CA ALA A 30 -5.82 -6.09 -9.60
C ALA A 30 -5.74 -4.78 -8.82
N SER A 31 -6.74 -3.90 -8.95
CA SER A 31 -6.78 -2.61 -8.22
C SER A 31 -6.99 -2.80 -6.71
N LEU A 32 -7.78 -3.79 -6.29
CA LEU A 32 -7.97 -4.11 -4.87
C LEU A 32 -6.69 -4.67 -4.23
N THR A 33 -5.98 -5.53 -4.95
CA THR A 33 -4.72 -6.11 -4.46
C THR A 33 -3.65 -5.03 -4.33
N GLU A 34 -3.54 -4.14 -5.32
CA GLU A 34 -2.61 -3.01 -5.31
C GLU A 34 -2.95 -1.96 -4.24
N SER A 35 -4.25 -1.75 -3.98
CA SER A 35 -4.70 -0.84 -2.92
C SER A 35 -4.41 -1.40 -1.53
N VAL A 36 -4.61 -2.70 -1.30
CA VAL A 36 -4.37 -3.34 0.01
C VAL A 36 -2.87 -3.46 0.30
N THR A 37 -2.04 -3.83 -0.68
CA THR A 37 -0.58 -3.91 -0.47
C THR A 37 0.06 -2.56 -0.21
N ALA A 38 -0.51 -1.47 -0.73
CA ALA A 38 -0.02 -0.12 -0.44
C ALA A 38 -0.19 0.31 1.03
N TYR A 39 -1.09 -0.34 1.78
CA TYR A 39 -1.41 0.05 3.16
C TYR A 39 -0.85 -0.86 4.25
N ILE A 40 -0.27 -2.01 3.89
CA ILE A 40 0.33 -2.90 4.87
C ILE A 40 1.83 -2.58 4.90
N PRO A 41 2.35 -1.93 5.97
CA PRO A 41 3.78 -1.73 6.13
C PRO A 41 4.42 -3.08 6.49
N THR A 42 4.47 -3.98 5.50
CA THR A 42 4.98 -5.34 5.65
C THR A 42 6.42 -5.35 6.14
N GLU A 43 7.19 -4.33 5.79
CA GLU A 43 8.56 -4.09 6.23
C GLU A 43 8.64 -3.80 7.73
N VAL A 44 7.71 -2.97 8.25
CA VAL A 44 7.68 -2.62 9.68
C VAL A 44 7.26 -3.83 10.50
N VAL A 45 6.27 -4.58 10.03
CA VAL A 45 5.82 -5.83 10.66
C VAL A 45 6.93 -6.88 10.64
N ALA A 46 7.60 -7.08 9.50
CA ALA A 46 8.70 -8.04 9.39
C ALA A 46 9.88 -7.68 10.30
N ALA A 47 10.25 -6.40 10.34
CA ALA A 47 11.29 -5.91 11.24
C ALA A 47 10.90 -6.08 12.72
N TYR A 48 9.63 -5.85 13.08
CA TYR A 48 9.13 -6.08 14.43
C TYR A 48 9.26 -7.56 14.84
N VAL A 49 8.80 -8.48 14.00
CA VAL A 49 8.91 -9.93 14.24
C VAL A 49 10.36 -10.37 14.38
N ALA A 50 11.25 -9.84 13.54
CA ALA A 50 12.67 -10.14 13.63
C ALA A 50 13.29 -9.69 14.96
N VAL A 51 12.94 -8.48 15.44
CA VAL A 51 13.41 -7.96 16.73
C VAL A 51 12.87 -8.77 17.90
N ILE A 52 11.58 -9.11 17.90
CA ILE A 52 10.98 -9.95 18.94
C ILE A 52 11.63 -11.34 18.95
N GLY A 53 11.86 -11.96 17.80
CA GLY A 53 12.56 -13.24 17.71
C GLY A 53 14.00 -13.19 18.22
N LEU A 54 14.68 -12.06 18.06
CA LEU A 54 16.02 -11.85 18.63
C LEU A 54 15.97 -11.71 20.16
N LEU A 55 14.92 -11.10 20.71
CA LEU A 55 14.80 -10.86 22.15
C LEU A 55 14.48 -12.12 22.95
N GLN A 56 13.90 -13.15 22.33
CA GLN A 56 13.45 -14.42 22.95
C GLN A 56 14.57 -15.37 23.44
N GLN A 57 15.75 -14.85 23.79
CA GLN A 57 16.88 -15.67 24.26
C GLN A 57 16.63 -16.17 25.70
N PRO A 58 16.88 -17.44 26.07
CA PRO A 58 16.39 -18.07 27.31
C PRO A 58 16.93 -17.58 28.68
N VAL A 59 17.23 -16.29 28.86
CA VAL A 59 17.75 -15.69 30.10
C VAL A 59 16.66 -14.82 30.71
N ASP A 60 16.17 -15.16 31.91
CA ASP A 60 15.18 -14.43 32.74
C ASP A 60 14.51 -13.23 32.04
N HIS A 61 13.44 -13.52 31.30
CA HIS A 61 12.75 -12.53 30.48
C HIS A 61 11.87 -11.61 31.32
N SER A 62 12.42 -10.43 31.64
CA SER A 62 11.58 -9.26 31.89
C SER A 62 10.79 -8.95 30.62
N ARG A 63 9.46 -8.73 30.73
CA ARG A 63 8.59 -8.34 29.60
C ARG A 63 8.70 -6.86 29.21
N VAL A 64 9.49 -6.09 29.95
CA VAL A 64 9.70 -4.65 29.70
C VAL A 64 10.26 -4.36 28.29
N PRO A 65 11.26 -5.09 27.76
CA PRO A 65 11.78 -4.88 26.41
C PRO A 65 10.72 -5.10 25.33
N ASP A 66 9.84 -6.10 25.50
CA ASP A 66 8.77 -6.39 24.53
C ASP A 66 7.80 -5.22 24.39
N TRP A 67 7.41 -4.61 25.52
CA TRP A 67 6.60 -3.40 25.53
C TRP A 67 7.30 -2.21 24.89
N VAL A 68 8.58 -2.00 25.19
CA VAL A 68 9.36 -0.91 24.57
C VAL A 68 9.42 -1.08 23.05
N VAL A 69 9.68 -2.30 22.57
CA VAL A 69 9.73 -2.61 21.13
C VAL A 69 8.37 -2.43 20.49
N PHE A 70 7.30 -2.91 21.13
CA PHE A 70 5.93 -2.73 20.64
C PHE A 70 5.59 -1.24 20.47
N TRP A 71 5.83 -0.40 21.48
CA TRP A 71 5.56 1.04 21.40
C TRP A 71 6.45 1.73 20.36
N ALA A 72 7.72 1.35 20.27
CA ALA A 72 8.63 1.91 19.27
C ALA A 72 8.13 1.63 17.84
N PHE A 73 7.77 0.38 17.54
CA PHE A 73 7.25 0.02 16.21
C PHE A 73 5.84 0.55 15.94
N LEU A 74 5.00 0.69 16.97
CA LEU A 74 3.71 1.36 16.88
C LEU A 74 3.87 2.83 16.44
N CYS A 75 4.87 3.55 16.98
CA CYS A 75 5.18 4.92 16.57
C CYS A 75 5.86 4.99 15.19
N ILE A 76 6.69 4.01 14.82
CA ILE A 76 7.35 3.95 13.51
C ILE A 76 6.34 3.67 12.38
N SER A 77 5.28 2.92 12.66
CA SER A 77 4.27 2.53 11.66
C SER A 77 3.62 3.70 10.90
N PRO A 78 3.03 4.72 11.57
CA PRO A 78 2.50 5.89 10.87
C PRO A 78 3.60 6.70 10.18
N LEU A 79 4.83 6.74 10.74
CA LEU A 79 5.95 7.43 10.12
C LEU A 79 6.38 6.77 8.79
N ALA A 80 6.39 5.44 8.73
CA ALA A 80 6.71 4.68 7.53
C ALA A 80 5.68 4.93 6.41
N VAL A 81 4.38 4.93 6.75
CA VAL A 81 3.31 5.26 5.80
C VAL A 81 3.40 6.70 5.33
N TRP A 82 3.64 7.65 6.25
CA TRP A 82 3.86 9.04 5.89
C TRP A 82 5.03 9.20 4.93
N LEU A 83 6.15 8.52 5.17
CA LEU A 83 7.32 8.56 4.29
C LEU A 83 7.04 7.96 2.91
N GLY A 84 6.24 6.89 2.84
CA GLY A 84 5.77 6.31 1.58
C GLY A 84 4.94 7.29 0.77
N LEU A 85 3.97 7.95 1.40
CA LEU A 85 3.16 9.00 0.79
C LEU A 85 4.02 10.18 0.32
N ALA A 86 4.93 10.64 1.17
CA ALA A 86 5.87 11.72 0.84
C ALA A 86 6.73 11.40 -0.39
N ARG A 87 7.19 10.16 -0.53
CA ARG A 87 7.94 9.71 -1.72
C ARG A 87 7.08 9.74 -2.98
N GLN A 88 5.83 9.30 -2.90
CA GLN A 88 4.90 9.32 -4.04
C GLN A 88 4.52 10.74 -4.47
N GLU A 89 4.41 11.69 -3.55
CA GLU A 89 4.15 13.09 -3.89
C GLU A 89 5.38 13.74 -4.53
N ARG A 90 6.58 13.48 -3.99
CA ARG A 90 7.83 13.93 -4.61
C ARG A 90 8.01 13.41 -6.03
N SER A 91 7.65 12.15 -6.32
CA SER A 91 7.76 11.61 -7.68
C SER A 91 6.79 12.27 -8.66
N LYS A 92 5.74 12.94 -8.17
CA LYS A 92 4.77 13.71 -8.97
C LYS A 92 5.13 15.20 -9.07
N GLY A 93 6.25 15.63 -8.49
CA GLY A 93 6.65 17.04 -8.45
C GLY A 93 5.76 17.93 -7.58
N LEU A 94 4.91 17.33 -6.72
CA LEU A 94 4.04 18.08 -5.82
C LEU A 94 4.82 18.49 -4.56
N PRO A 95 4.58 19.70 -4.02
CA PRO A 95 5.18 20.13 -2.77
C PRO A 95 4.63 19.28 -1.61
N LEU A 96 5.54 18.81 -0.76
CA LEU A 96 5.18 18.04 0.43
C LEU A 96 4.37 18.92 1.39
N PRO A 97 3.18 18.49 1.83
CA PRO A 97 2.46 19.18 2.88
C PRO A 97 3.19 18.93 4.20
N VAL A 98 4.06 19.86 4.59
CA VAL A 98 4.83 19.77 5.85
C VAL A 98 3.98 20.12 7.07
N HIS A 99 2.86 20.82 6.88
CA HIS A 99 2.03 21.32 7.96
C HIS A 99 0.83 20.39 8.23
N PRO A 100 0.70 19.78 9.43
CA PRO A 100 -0.35 18.80 9.73
C PRO A 100 -1.78 19.31 9.52
N GLN A 101 -1.99 20.61 9.73
CA GLN A 101 -3.31 21.24 9.64
C GLN A 101 -3.83 21.37 8.19
N SER A 102 -2.95 21.33 7.19
CA SER A 102 -3.35 21.37 5.78
C SER A 102 -3.47 19.97 5.15
N TRP A 103 -3.33 18.91 5.97
CA TRP A 103 -3.38 17.55 5.45
C TRP A 103 -4.80 17.18 5.05
N PRO A 104 -4.98 16.57 3.86
CA PRO A 104 -6.25 15.99 3.49
C PRO A 104 -6.74 14.96 4.52
N ALA A 105 -8.07 14.83 4.65
CA ALA A 105 -8.67 13.86 5.57
C ALA A 105 -8.21 12.41 5.29
N HIS A 106 -7.94 12.06 4.02
CA HIS A 106 -7.43 10.73 3.66
C HIS A 106 -6.03 10.46 4.24
N THR A 107 -5.16 11.48 4.36
CA THR A 107 -3.82 11.30 4.94
C THR A 107 -3.94 10.93 6.42
N TRP A 108 -4.83 11.59 7.16
CA TRP A 108 -5.11 11.25 8.55
C TRP A 108 -5.67 9.83 8.71
N PHE A 109 -6.63 9.44 7.86
CA PHE A 109 -7.17 8.09 7.86
C PHE A 109 -6.07 7.04 7.65
N ASN A 110 -5.18 7.26 6.68
CA ASN A 110 -4.08 6.33 6.39
C ASN A 110 -3.13 6.13 7.58
N LEU A 111 -2.83 7.20 8.33
CA LEU A 111 -1.98 7.11 9.52
C LEU A 111 -2.66 6.35 10.66
N ILE A 112 -3.96 6.60 10.88
CA ILE A 112 -4.76 5.89 11.88
C ILE A 112 -4.89 4.42 11.50
N ALA A 113 -5.22 4.13 10.24
CA ALA A 113 -5.34 2.77 9.71
C ALA A 113 -4.02 1.99 9.84
N ALA A 114 -2.89 2.62 9.52
CA ALA A 114 -1.57 2.01 9.68
C ALA A 114 -1.26 1.67 11.15
N THR A 115 -1.54 2.60 12.06
CA THR A 115 -1.32 2.42 13.50
C THR A 115 -2.22 1.32 14.06
N ALA A 116 -3.52 1.34 13.69
CA ALA A 116 -4.48 0.31 14.09
C ALA A 116 -4.13 -1.06 13.50
N SER A 117 -3.72 -1.12 12.24
CA SER A 117 -3.29 -2.34 11.57
C SER A 117 -2.07 -2.94 12.27
N PHE A 118 -1.04 -2.14 12.56
CA PHE A 118 0.12 -2.61 13.31
C PHE A 118 -0.27 -3.10 14.71
N ALA A 119 -1.11 -2.35 15.44
CA ALA A 119 -1.56 -2.75 16.78
C ALA A 119 -2.31 -4.10 16.76
N LEU A 120 -3.22 -4.29 15.81
CA LEU A 120 -3.93 -5.56 15.61
C LEU A 120 -2.96 -6.70 15.28
N TRP A 121 -1.96 -6.43 14.45
CA TRP A 121 -0.97 -7.42 14.07
C TRP A 121 -0.09 -7.83 15.26
N GLY A 122 0.45 -6.85 15.99
CA GLY A 122 1.21 -7.09 17.22
C GLY A 122 0.39 -7.80 18.30
N PHE A 123 -0.89 -7.48 18.41
CA PHE A 123 -1.84 -8.16 19.30
C PHE A 123 -2.10 -9.61 18.89
N SER A 124 -2.01 -9.95 17.59
CA SER A 124 -2.27 -11.30 17.09
C SER A 124 -1.10 -12.28 17.24
N LEU A 125 0.09 -11.79 17.56
CA LEU A 125 1.28 -12.63 17.66
C LEU A 125 1.19 -13.58 18.87
N PRO A 126 1.77 -14.80 18.75
CA PRO A 126 1.86 -15.71 19.88
C PRO A 126 2.63 -15.05 21.03
N GLU A 127 3.81 -14.50 20.76
CA GLU A 127 4.69 -13.88 21.75
C GLU A 127 4.47 -12.37 21.82
N THR A 128 3.30 -12.00 22.32
CA THR A 128 2.86 -10.62 22.39
C THR A 128 2.92 -10.09 23.83
N PRO A 129 3.33 -8.82 24.06
CA PRO A 129 3.36 -8.25 25.42
C PRO A 129 1.99 -8.24 26.10
N PHE A 130 0.90 -8.34 25.33
CA PHE A 130 -0.46 -8.43 25.87
C PHE A 130 -0.74 -9.73 26.65
N GLN A 131 0.13 -10.73 26.58
CA GLN A 131 0.05 -11.90 27.46
C GLN A 131 0.21 -11.56 28.95
N ASP A 132 0.69 -10.37 29.31
CA ASP A 132 0.76 -9.91 30.71
C ASP A 132 -0.63 -9.76 31.32
N PHE A 133 -1.65 -9.57 30.48
CA PHE A 133 -3.01 -9.42 30.94
C PHE A 133 -3.67 -10.78 31.16
N GLY A 134 -4.12 -11.07 32.39
CA GLY A 134 -4.79 -12.34 32.71
C GLY A 134 -6.10 -12.61 31.95
N TRP A 135 -6.68 -11.59 31.30
CA TRP A 135 -7.86 -11.75 30.43
C TRP A 135 -7.49 -12.12 28.99
N TYR A 136 -6.23 -11.95 28.59
CA TYR A 136 -5.79 -12.20 27.23
C TYR A 136 -5.74 -13.70 26.94
N LYS A 137 -6.28 -14.08 25.79
CA LYS A 137 -6.17 -15.43 25.22
C LYS A 137 -5.67 -15.28 23.80
N SER A 138 -4.74 -16.12 23.37
CA SER A 138 -4.16 -16.08 22.02
C SER A 138 -5.22 -16.03 20.90
N GLY A 139 -6.35 -16.73 21.07
CA GLY A 139 -7.46 -16.69 20.10
C GLY A 139 -8.12 -15.31 19.91
N TYR A 140 -8.08 -14.43 20.91
CA TYR A 140 -8.58 -13.05 20.78
C TYR A 140 -7.73 -12.21 19.84
N GLY A 141 -6.42 -12.45 19.83
CA GLY A 141 -5.47 -11.82 18.92
C GLY A 141 -5.85 -12.04 17.46
N THR A 142 -5.96 -13.31 17.07
CA THR A 142 -6.36 -13.70 15.70
C THR A 142 -7.75 -13.21 15.33
N GLY A 143 -8.72 -13.34 16.24
CA GLY A 143 -10.08 -12.86 16.00
C GLY A 143 -10.14 -11.34 15.77
N ALA A 144 -9.44 -10.57 16.60
CA ALA A 144 -9.34 -9.12 16.45
C ALA A 144 -8.68 -8.72 15.12
N LEU A 145 -7.61 -9.42 14.71
CA LEU A 145 -6.94 -9.16 13.44
C LEU A 145 -7.89 -9.37 12.25
N VAL A 146 -8.61 -10.49 12.19
CA VAL A 146 -9.56 -10.79 11.10
C VAL A 146 -10.68 -9.75 11.05
N ILE A 147 -11.31 -9.45 12.19
CA ILE A 147 -12.40 -8.47 12.25
C ILE A 147 -11.88 -7.07 11.89
N GLY A 148 -10.73 -6.66 12.44
CA GLY A 148 -10.16 -5.34 12.23
C GLY A 148 -9.71 -5.11 10.78
N THR A 149 -9.06 -6.10 10.16
CA THR A 149 -8.69 -6.04 8.74
C THR A 149 -9.92 -5.99 7.82
N LEU A 150 -10.98 -6.74 8.14
CA LEU A 150 -12.26 -6.67 7.42
C LEU A 150 -12.89 -5.29 7.52
N LEU A 151 -12.95 -4.71 8.74
CA LEU A 151 -13.50 -3.37 8.97
C LEU A 151 -12.68 -2.29 8.24
N LEU A 152 -11.35 -2.36 8.29
CA LEU A 152 -10.49 -1.44 7.54
C LEU A 152 -10.73 -1.55 6.03
N GLY A 153 -10.88 -2.76 5.51
CA GLY A 153 -11.22 -3.00 4.10
C GLY A 153 -12.59 -2.43 3.70
N LEU A 154 -13.59 -2.55 4.58
CA LEU A 154 -14.94 -1.99 4.34
C LEU A 154 -14.98 -0.46 4.40
N VAL A 155 -14.14 0.14 5.26
CA VAL A 155 -14.07 1.60 5.43
C VAL A 155 -13.24 2.25 4.32
N SER A 156 -12.27 1.54 3.73
CA SER A 156 -11.36 2.05 2.70
C SER A 156 -12.05 2.77 1.53
N PRO A 157 -13.09 2.21 0.88
CA PRO A 157 -13.75 2.86 -0.27
C PRO A 157 -14.33 4.25 0.04
N LEU A 158 -14.75 4.50 1.28
CA LEU A 158 -15.30 5.80 1.69
C LEU A 158 -14.29 6.94 1.57
N PHE A 159 -12.99 6.63 1.60
CA PHE A 159 -11.91 7.61 1.52
C PHE A 159 -11.25 7.70 0.13
N GLN A 160 -11.56 6.77 -0.78
CA GLN A 160 -10.99 6.76 -2.14
C GLN A 160 -11.76 7.67 -3.12
N TRP A 161 -13.02 8.00 -2.81
CA TRP A 161 -13.89 8.83 -3.66
C TRP A 161 -13.28 10.20 -4.03
N ASP A 162 -12.61 10.85 -3.07
CA ASP A 162 -12.04 12.18 -3.28
C ASP A 162 -10.88 12.19 -4.28
N ALA A 163 -10.17 11.07 -4.42
CA ALA A 163 -9.03 10.96 -5.32
C ALA A 163 -9.47 10.86 -6.78
N GLU A 164 -10.53 10.10 -7.06
CA GLU A 164 -11.10 9.96 -8.41
C GLU A 164 -11.78 11.25 -8.86
N ALA A 165 -12.55 11.90 -7.98
CA ALA A 165 -13.20 13.18 -8.27
C ALA A 165 -12.20 14.27 -8.68
N ARG A 166 -11.01 14.31 -8.05
CA ARG A 166 -9.96 15.28 -8.42
C ARG A 166 -9.32 14.95 -9.77
N ARG A 167 -9.13 13.67 -10.09
CA ARG A 167 -8.58 13.25 -11.39
C ARG A 167 -9.53 13.59 -12.53
N SER A 168 -10.83 13.31 -12.38
CA SER A 168 -11.82 13.62 -13.42
C SER A 168 -11.93 15.12 -13.67
N LEU A 169 -11.88 15.94 -12.63
CA LEU A 169 -11.84 17.40 -12.76
C LEU A 169 -10.57 17.89 -13.45
N SER A 170 -9.40 17.33 -13.11
CA SER A 170 -8.13 17.70 -13.74
C SER A 170 -8.11 17.32 -15.23
N ALA A 171 -8.69 16.17 -15.58
CA ALA A 171 -8.82 15.72 -16.96
C ALA A 171 -9.80 16.58 -17.77
N ALA A 172 -10.89 17.06 -17.15
CA ALA A 172 -11.86 17.93 -17.80
C ALA A 172 -11.35 19.37 -18.00
N VAL A 173 -10.37 19.81 -17.20
CA VAL A 173 -9.82 21.18 -17.25
C VAL A 173 -8.67 21.32 -18.24
N GLN A 174 -8.02 20.23 -18.69
CA GLN A 174 -7.05 20.32 -19.79
C GLN A 174 -7.83 20.55 -21.11
N PRO A 175 -7.87 21.79 -21.64
CA PRO A 175 -8.49 22.03 -22.92
C PRO A 175 -7.60 21.37 -23.99
N GLU A 176 -8.21 20.87 -25.06
CA GLU A 176 -7.47 20.46 -26.27
C GLU A 176 -6.62 21.64 -26.79
N GLU A 177 -5.38 21.79 -26.30
CA GLU A 177 -4.33 22.43 -27.08
C GLU A 177 -3.86 21.40 -28.11
N ALA A 178 -4.68 21.26 -29.16
CA ALA A 178 -4.36 20.55 -30.39
C ALA A 178 -4.26 21.56 -31.53
#